data_AF-A0A4Y9XY92-F1
#
_entry.id   AF-A0A4Y9XY92-F1
#
_cell.length_a   1.000
_cell.length_b   1.000
_cell.length_c   1.000
_cell.angle_alpha   90.00
_cell.angle_beta   90.00
_cell.angle_gamma   90.00
#
_symmetry.space_group_name_H-M   'P 1'
#
loop_
_entity.id
_entity.type
_entity.pdbx_description
1 polymer ?
#
loop_
_entity_poly.entity_id
_entity_poly.type
_entity_poly.pdbx_seq_one_letter_code
_entity_poly.pdbx_strand_id
1 'polypeptide(L)'
;MDASPKHWERDDSTKDDLLYDDDRPNKVRYAGSPPGARELSPWVDWRPDPEAPLLSVLVMARGGQTFSMAQDDWDRSNHEDIVGVLYDFSATYMLHVDLRPSNVIRAPSDTQECKVHKRVHEWNIIDFAWSTVDASGPKDEAKYALICKLQSAKWKTRYWYAAERRA
;
A
#
# COMPACT_ATOMS: atom_id res chain seq x y z
N MET A 1 48.25 12.43 -12.83
CA MET A 1 47.63 11.18 -12.36
C MET A 1 46.18 11.51 -12.11
N ASP A 2 45.33 11.22 -13.09
CA ASP A 2 43.91 11.56 -13.09
C ASP A 2 43.13 10.62 -12.19
N ALA A 3 42.54 11.18 -11.12
CA ALA A 3 41.52 10.49 -10.35
C ALA A 3 40.19 10.63 -11.08
N SER A 4 39.91 9.70 -12.01
CA SER A 4 38.57 9.55 -12.60
C SER A 4 37.59 9.06 -11.51
N PRO A 5 36.53 9.81 -11.17
CA PRO A 5 35.50 9.34 -10.26
C PRO A 5 34.50 8.49 -11.06
N LYS A 6 34.74 7.18 -11.17
CA LYS A 6 33.84 6.28 -11.90
C LYS A 6 33.58 4.94 -11.20
N HIS A 7 33.57 4.91 -9.87
CA HIS A 7 33.30 3.65 -9.17
C HIS A 7 32.08 3.65 -8.23
N TRP A 8 31.60 4.81 -7.76
CA TRP A 8 30.53 4.86 -6.75
C TRP A 8 29.11 4.96 -7.32
N GLU A 9 28.95 5.26 -8.62
CA GLU A 9 27.63 5.51 -9.24
C GLU A 9 26.92 4.23 -9.71
N ARG A 10 27.47 3.03 -9.47
CA ARG A 10 26.95 1.80 -10.09
C ARG A 10 26.13 0.87 -9.20
N ASP A 11 25.94 1.22 -7.94
CA ASP A 11 25.21 0.37 -7.00
C ASP A 11 24.21 1.15 -6.14
N ASP A 12 23.56 2.15 -6.75
CA ASP A 12 22.36 2.70 -6.16
C ASP A 12 21.17 1.80 -6.49
N SER A 13 20.89 0.85 -5.60
CA SER A 13 19.68 0.00 -5.65
C SER A 13 18.40 0.81 -5.41
N THR A 14 18.51 2.09 -5.07
CA THR A 14 17.42 3.06 -5.02
C THR A 14 17.37 3.82 -6.35
N LYS A 15 17.11 3.11 -7.46
CA LYS A 15 16.27 3.75 -8.48
C LYS A 15 14.98 4.09 -7.74
N ASP A 16 14.93 5.32 -7.22
CA ASP A 16 13.77 5.87 -6.56
C ASP A 16 12.60 5.56 -7.48
N ASP A 17 11.69 4.72 -6.98
CA ASP A 17 10.38 4.59 -7.60
C ASP A 17 9.91 6.01 -7.87
N LEU A 18 9.43 6.30 -9.08
CA LEU A 18 8.80 7.58 -9.35
C LEU A 18 7.69 7.75 -8.31
N LEU A 19 7.99 8.48 -7.24
CA LEU A 19 7.03 8.88 -6.24
C LEU A 19 6.16 9.85 -7.01
N TYR A 20 5.06 9.33 -7.56
CA TYR A 20 4.04 10.17 -8.13
C TYR A 20 3.70 11.21 -7.08
N ASP A 21 3.65 12.47 -7.51
CA ASP A 21 3.10 13.50 -6.66
C ASP A 21 1.80 12.99 -6.08
N ASP A 22 1.63 13.25 -4.81
CA ASP A 22 0.61 12.69 -3.92
C ASP A 22 -0.83 13.09 -4.35
N ASP A 23 -0.91 13.84 -5.46
CA ASP A 23 -2.05 14.14 -6.29
C ASP A 23 -2.57 12.89 -7.00
N ARG A 24 -3.35 12.11 -6.26
CA ARG A 24 -4.17 11.02 -6.79
C ARG A 24 -4.87 11.48 -8.09
N PRO A 25 -4.67 10.81 -9.24
CA PRO A 25 -5.29 11.23 -10.49
C PRO A 25 -6.81 11.27 -10.32
N ASN A 26 -7.46 12.35 -10.78
CA ASN A 26 -8.93 12.51 -10.71
C ASN A 26 -9.71 11.29 -11.24
N LYS A 27 -9.11 10.50 -12.14
CA LYS A 27 -9.67 9.25 -12.68
C LYS A 27 -9.87 8.13 -11.63
N VAL A 28 -9.26 8.25 -10.45
CA VAL A 28 -9.35 7.25 -9.37
C VAL A 28 -10.43 7.63 -8.34
N ARG A 29 -10.94 8.87 -8.37
CA ARG A 29 -12.07 9.31 -7.53
C ARG A 29 -13.38 8.97 -8.23
N TYR A 30 -14.22 8.13 -7.61
CA TYR A 30 -15.58 7.93 -8.09
C TYR A 30 -16.41 9.18 -7.78
N ALA A 31 -17.21 9.64 -8.75
CA ALA A 31 -18.12 10.77 -8.54
C ALA A 31 -19.06 10.46 -7.35
N GLY A 32 -19.05 11.32 -6.34
CA GLY A 32 -19.83 11.14 -5.10
C GLY A 32 -19.15 10.31 -4.00
N SER A 33 -17.90 9.86 -4.20
CA SER A 33 -17.13 9.28 -3.10
C SER A 33 -16.88 10.31 -2.00
N PRO A 34 -16.97 9.92 -0.71
CA PRO A 34 -16.56 10.79 0.38
C PRO A 34 -15.07 11.17 0.23
N PRO A 35 -14.65 12.33 0.76
CA PRO A 35 -13.24 12.67 0.87
C PRO A 35 -12.48 11.50 1.53
N GLY A 36 -11.34 11.12 0.95
CA GLY A 36 -10.49 10.05 1.49
C GLY A 36 -9.74 10.48 2.73
N ALA A 37 -8.94 9.56 3.29
CA ALA A 37 -8.21 9.79 4.54
C ALA A 37 -7.22 10.97 4.43
N ARG A 38 -6.65 11.20 3.24
CA ARG A 38 -5.80 12.37 2.94
C ARG A 38 -6.59 13.67 3.03
N GLU A 39 -7.73 13.75 2.35
CA GLU A 39 -8.53 14.98 2.24
C GLU A 39 -9.19 15.37 3.57
N LEU A 40 -9.31 14.43 4.51
CA LEU A 40 -9.78 14.66 5.88
C LEU A 40 -8.65 14.96 6.86
N SER A 41 -7.38 14.85 6.44
CA SER A 41 -6.23 15.04 7.30
C SER A 41 -5.92 16.52 7.47
N PRO A 42 -5.72 17.03 8.71
CA PRO A 42 -5.28 18.42 8.92
C PRO A 42 -3.90 18.70 8.28
N TRP A 43 -3.16 17.64 7.95
CA TRP A 43 -1.86 17.72 7.29
C TRP A 43 -1.96 18.07 5.80
N VAL A 44 -3.13 17.93 5.16
CA VAL A 44 -3.29 18.21 3.72
C VAL A 44 -3.05 19.70 3.41
N ASP A 45 -3.45 20.57 4.33
CA ASP A 45 -3.29 22.02 4.22
C ASP A 45 -2.03 22.55 4.90
N TRP A 46 -1.23 21.66 5.52
CA TRP A 46 0.01 22.06 6.16
C TRP A 46 1.00 22.60 5.13
N ARG A 47 1.73 23.66 5.49
CA ARG A 47 2.76 24.30 4.68
C ARG A 47 4.01 24.48 5.53
N PRO A 48 5.22 24.33 4.96
CA PRO A 48 6.46 24.50 5.70
C PRO A 48 6.64 25.95 6.16
N ASP A 49 7.04 26.11 7.42
CA ASP A 49 7.48 27.38 8.00
C ASP A 49 9.02 27.33 8.13
N PRO A 50 9.77 28.20 7.41
CA PRO A 50 11.23 28.21 7.49
C PRO A 50 11.77 28.61 8.87
N GLU A 51 11.00 29.37 9.66
CA GLU A 51 11.38 29.80 11.01
C GLU A 51 11.01 28.75 12.08
N ALA A 52 10.18 27.78 11.72
CA ALA A 52 9.75 26.68 12.56
C ALA A 52 9.73 25.36 11.77
N PRO A 53 10.91 24.83 11.37
CA PRO A 53 10.98 23.63 10.55
C PRO A 53 10.39 22.43 11.31
N LEU A 54 9.47 21.72 10.65
CA LEU A 54 8.86 20.52 11.19
C LEU A 54 9.49 19.26 10.61
N LEU A 55 9.92 18.35 11.48
CA LEU A 55 10.30 16.98 11.11
C LEU A 55 9.22 16.02 11.62
N SER A 56 8.59 15.28 10.70
CA SER A 56 7.71 14.17 11.04
C SER A 56 8.47 12.85 10.93
N VAL A 57 8.38 12.02 11.97
CA VAL A 57 8.99 10.69 11.98
C VAL A 57 7.90 9.65 12.22
N LEU A 58 7.68 8.78 11.24
CA LEU A 58 6.80 7.63 11.37
C LEU A 58 7.64 6.39 11.72
N VAL A 59 7.42 5.84 12.91
CA VAL A 59 8.06 4.59 13.34
C VAL A 59 7.03 3.46 13.24
N MET A 60 7.38 2.41 12.51
CA MET A 60 6.53 1.23 12.31
C MET A 60 7.26 -0.03 12.76
N ALA A 61 6.52 -1.11 12.99
CA ALA A 61 7.11 -2.43 13.17
C ALA A 61 7.97 -2.79 11.94
N ARG A 62 9.13 -3.39 12.18
CA ARG A 62 10.05 -3.77 11.10
C ARG A 62 9.43 -4.91 10.28
N GLY A 63 9.03 -4.60 9.06
CA GLY A 63 8.59 -5.59 8.07
C GLY A 63 9.71 -6.54 7.63
N GLY A 64 9.31 -7.68 7.08
CA GLY A 64 10.21 -8.59 6.37
C GLY A 64 10.39 -8.19 4.90
N GLN A 65 10.81 -9.16 4.09
CA GLN A 65 11.05 -8.95 2.65
C GLN A 65 9.76 -8.61 1.90
N THR A 66 9.89 -7.82 0.84
CA THR A 66 8.82 -7.49 -0.10
C THR A 66 8.38 -8.71 -0.90
N PHE A 67 7.09 -8.77 -1.27
CA PHE A 67 6.52 -9.81 -2.11
C PHE A 67 7.18 -9.86 -3.48
N SER A 68 7.68 -11.02 -3.85
CA SER A 68 8.33 -11.26 -5.14
C SER A 68 7.38 -11.91 -6.14
N MET A 69 7.11 -11.20 -7.23
CA MET A 69 6.32 -11.77 -8.35
C MET A 69 6.98 -13.02 -8.96
N ALA A 70 8.31 -13.16 -8.84
CA ALA A 70 9.04 -14.29 -9.43
C ALA A 70 9.03 -15.53 -8.53
N GLN A 71 8.94 -15.35 -7.21
CA GLN A 71 9.12 -16.43 -6.23
C GLN A 71 7.83 -16.74 -5.47
N ASP A 72 7.12 -15.71 -5.00
CA ASP A 72 5.97 -15.87 -4.11
C ASP A 72 4.64 -16.02 -4.85
N ASP A 73 4.55 -15.51 -6.08
CA ASP A 73 3.30 -15.47 -6.90
C ASP A 73 2.84 -16.83 -7.44
N TRP A 74 3.72 -17.83 -7.43
CA TRP A 74 3.37 -19.18 -7.84
C TRP A 74 2.70 -19.97 -6.71
N ASP A 75 2.87 -19.52 -5.46
CA ASP A 75 2.29 -20.17 -4.30
C ASP A 75 0.87 -19.64 -4.04
N ARG A 76 -0.10 -20.52 -4.23
CA ARG A 76 -1.50 -20.22 -4.00
C ARG A 76 -1.80 -19.84 -2.55
N SER A 77 -1.06 -20.39 -1.58
CA SER A 77 -1.25 -20.08 -0.16
C SER A 77 -0.95 -18.61 0.15
N ASN A 78 0.07 -18.03 -0.49
CA ASN A 78 0.38 -16.60 -0.38
C ASN A 78 -0.78 -15.73 -0.89
N HIS A 79 -1.41 -16.13 -2.01
CA HIS A 79 -2.57 -15.41 -2.53
C HIS A 79 -3.76 -15.48 -1.59
N GLU A 80 -4.04 -16.65 -1.03
CA GLU A 80 -5.12 -16.86 -0.06
C GLU A 80 -4.85 -16.10 1.24
N ASP A 81 -3.59 -15.95 1.63
CA ASP A 81 -3.19 -15.14 2.78
C ASP A 81 -3.45 -13.65 2.55
N ILE A 82 -2.93 -13.10 1.47
CA ILE A 82 -3.09 -11.69 1.09
C ILE A 82 -4.57 -11.34 0.88
N VAL A 83 -5.35 -12.22 0.23
CA VAL A 83 -6.80 -12.03 0.07
C VAL A 83 -7.51 -11.99 1.42
N GLY A 84 -7.07 -12.80 2.40
CA GLY A 84 -7.56 -12.72 3.77
C GLY A 84 -7.32 -11.34 4.39
N VAL A 85 -6.11 -10.79 4.29
CA VAL A 85 -5.80 -9.45 4.79
C VAL A 85 -6.68 -8.37 4.11
N LEU A 86 -6.88 -8.46 2.79
CA LEU A 86 -7.74 -7.53 2.06
C LEU A 86 -9.23 -7.65 2.47
N TYR A 87 -9.68 -8.84 2.83
CA TYR A 87 -11.01 -9.06 3.37
C TYR A 87 -11.19 -8.35 4.71
N ASP A 88 -10.18 -8.39 5.59
CA ASP A 88 -10.18 -7.67 6.86
C ASP A 88 -10.28 -6.15 6.64
N PHE A 89 -9.54 -5.60 5.68
CA PHE A 89 -9.68 -4.18 5.31
C PHE A 89 -11.08 -3.86 4.79
N SER A 90 -11.62 -4.73 3.94
CA SER A 90 -12.98 -4.56 3.40
C SER A 90 -14.03 -4.55 4.51
N ALA A 91 -13.88 -5.38 5.55
CA ALA A 91 -14.78 -5.44 6.69
C ALA A 91 -14.80 -4.13 7.51
N THR A 92 -13.73 -3.34 7.40
CA THR A 92 -13.63 -1.98 7.97
C THR A 92 -14.00 -0.87 6.97
N TYR A 93 -14.57 -1.22 5.81
CA TYR A 93 -14.86 -0.30 4.71
C TYR A 93 -13.63 0.49 4.22
N MET A 94 -12.46 -0.15 4.30
CA MET A 94 -11.21 0.38 3.80
C MET A 94 -10.85 -0.27 2.45
N LEU A 95 -10.44 0.56 1.50
CA LEU A 95 -9.91 0.18 0.20
C LEU A 95 -8.48 0.72 0.07
N HIS A 96 -7.49 -0.16 -0.15
CA HIS A 96 -6.07 0.24 -0.22
C HIS A 96 -5.71 1.12 -1.43
N VAL A 97 -6.34 0.85 -2.58
CA VAL A 97 -6.18 1.56 -3.87
C VAL A 97 -4.83 1.32 -4.58
N ASP A 98 -3.71 1.32 -3.86
CA ASP A 98 -2.36 1.14 -4.42
C ASP A 98 -1.73 -0.22 -4.08
N LEU A 99 -2.37 -1.29 -4.55
CA LEU A 99 -1.96 -2.66 -4.21
C LEU A 99 -0.91 -3.19 -5.20
N ARG A 100 0.35 -2.83 -4.96
CA ARG A 100 1.52 -3.29 -5.73
C ARG A 100 2.37 -4.27 -4.92
N PRO A 101 3.20 -5.12 -5.55
CA PRO A 101 4.10 -6.02 -4.83
C PRO A 101 5.01 -5.31 -3.81
N SER A 102 5.45 -4.08 -4.10
CA SER A 102 6.23 -3.23 -3.18
C SER A 102 5.54 -2.98 -1.85
N ASN A 103 4.21 -2.97 -1.84
CA ASN A 103 3.37 -2.62 -0.71
C ASN A 103 2.87 -3.87 0.04
N VAL A 104 3.38 -5.05 -0.33
CA VAL A 104 3.15 -6.31 0.36
C VAL A 104 4.48 -6.82 0.90
N ILE A 105 4.55 -7.02 2.21
CA ILE A 105 5.79 -7.39 2.91
C ILE A 105 5.55 -8.58 3.82
N ARG A 106 6.57 -9.39 4.07
CA ARG A 106 6.46 -10.47 5.05
C ARG A 106 6.13 -9.92 6.43
N ALA A 107 5.17 -10.55 7.07
CA ALA A 107 4.76 -10.22 8.40
C ALA A 107 5.91 -10.49 9.40
N PRO A 108 6.11 -9.63 10.41
CA PRO A 108 7.07 -9.88 11.48
C PRO A 108 6.81 -11.20 12.21
N SER A 109 7.84 -11.81 12.80
CA SER A 109 7.70 -13.08 13.54
C SER A 109 6.82 -12.98 14.79
N ASP A 110 6.62 -11.78 15.33
CA ASP A 110 5.77 -11.47 16.48
C ASP A 110 4.34 -11.04 16.09
N THR A 111 3.98 -11.20 14.82
CA THR A 111 2.63 -10.93 14.32
C THR A 111 1.60 -11.74 15.09
N GLN A 112 0.56 -11.04 15.55
CA GLN A 112 -0.52 -11.63 16.33
C GLN A 112 -1.55 -12.32 15.44
N GLU A 113 -2.32 -13.25 16.03
CA GLU A 113 -3.41 -13.93 15.33
C GLU A 113 -4.48 -12.92 14.88
N CYS A 114 -4.90 -13.01 13.61
CA CYS A 114 -6.03 -12.27 13.10
C CYS A 114 -7.33 -12.74 13.76
N LYS A 115 -8.07 -11.79 14.34
CA LYS A 115 -9.33 -12.06 15.04
C LYS A 115 -10.43 -12.61 14.14
N VAL A 116 -10.40 -12.30 12.85
CA VAL A 116 -11.41 -12.70 11.85
C VAL A 116 -11.09 -14.10 11.31
N HIS A 117 -9.88 -14.30 10.80
CA HIS A 117 -9.47 -15.54 10.13
C HIS A 117 -8.93 -16.62 11.08
N LYS A 118 -8.67 -16.29 12.36
CA LYS A 118 -8.12 -17.23 13.36
C LYS A 118 -6.82 -17.90 12.92
N ARG A 119 -5.95 -17.10 12.29
CA ARG A 119 -4.59 -17.47 11.89
C ARG A 119 -3.66 -16.26 11.96
N VAL A 120 -2.37 -16.51 12.04
CA VAL A 120 -1.33 -15.48 11.82
C VAL A 120 -1.15 -15.35 10.31
N HIS A 121 -1.34 -14.14 9.79
CA HIS A 121 -1.04 -13.84 8.39
C HIS A 121 0.47 -13.78 8.18
N GLU A 122 0.95 -14.36 7.09
CA GLU A 122 2.37 -14.35 6.75
C GLU A 122 2.78 -13.10 5.97
N TRP A 123 1.79 -12.37 5.46
CA TRP A 123 1.95 -11.14 4.70
C TRP A 123 1.22 -9.97 5.35
N ASN A 124 1.85 -8.81 5.33
CA ASN A 124 1.29 -7.52 5.71
C ASN A 124 1.21 -6.61 4.49
N ILE A 125 0.25 -5.69 4.52
CA ILE A 125 0.09 -4.65 3.51
C ILE A 125 0.45 -3.31 4.15
N ILE A 126 1.26 -2.51 3.45
CA ILE A 126 1.78 -1.21 3.89
C ILE A 126 1.46 -0.13 2.86
N ASP A 127 1.78 1.12 3.20
CA ASP A 127 1.61 2.30 2.34
C ASP A 127 0.14 2.61 2.01
N PHE A 128 -0.54 3.17 3.01
CA PHE A 128 -1.96 3.52 2.94
C PHE A 128 -2.21 4.94 2.43
N ALA A 129 -1.23 5.62 1.85
CA ALA A 129 -1.34 7.02 1.44
C ALA A 129 -2.55 7.29 0.53
N TRP A 130 -2.88 6.32 -0.34
CA TRP A 130 -3.98 6.43 -1.30
C TRP A 130 -5.25 5.69 -0.88
N SER A 131 -5.29 5.18 0.34
CA SER A 131 -6.43 4.41 0.82
C SER A 131 -7.69 5.28 0.91
N THR A 132 -8.82 4.70 0.52
CA THR A 132 -10.14 5.28 0.77
C THR A 132 -10.73 4.57 1.98
N VAL A 133 -11.12 5.34 3.00
CA VAL A 133 -11.86 4.86 4.16
C VAL A 133 -13.25 5.47 4.08
N ASP A 134 -14.27 4.64 4.13
CA ASP A 134 -15.64 5.11 4.24
C ASP A 134 -16.10 5.02 5.70
N ALA A 135 -16.97 5.94 6.12
CA ALA A 135 -17.51 5.90 7.46
C ALA A 135 -18.35 4.63 7.63
N SER A 136 -18.18 3.95 8.77
CA SER A 136 -19.04 2.83 9.16
C SER A 136 -20.45 3.35 9.43
N GLY A 137 -21.26 3.46 8.38
CA GLY A 137 -22.71 3.66 8.47
C GLY A 137 -23.43 2.38 8.92
N PRO A 138 -24.77 2.34 8.84
CA PRO A 138 -25.50 1.08 8.95
C PRO A 138 -24.87 0.04 8.02
N LYS A 139 -24.82 -1.24 8.41
CA LYS A 139 -24.22 -2.31 7.61
C LYS A 139 -24.69 -2.22 6.15
N ASP A 140 -23.82 -1.71 5.29
CA ASP A 140 -24.09 -1.51 3.88
C ASP A 140 -23.43 -2.68 3.13
N GLU A 141 -24.18 -3.77 3.02
CA GLU A 141 -23.71 -5.01 2.39
C GLU A 141 -23.32 -4.77 0.92
N ALA A 142 -24.00 -3.86 0.22
CA ALA A 142 -23.69 -3.53 -1.17
C ALA A 142 -22.35 -2.80 -1.28
N LYS A 143 -22.08 -1.83 -0.40
CA LYS A 143 -20.79 -1.15 -0.32
C LYS A 143 -19.67 -2.13 0.06
N TYR A 144 -19.91 -2.97 1.06
CA TYR A 144 -18.97 -4.00 1.46
C TYR A 144 -18.60 -4.93 0.29
N ALA A 145 -19.62 -5.45 -0.41
CA ALA A 145 -19.42 -6.31 -1.58
C ALA A 145 -18.65 -5.58 -2.71
N LEU A 146 -18.92 -4.30 -2.91
CA LEU A 146 -18.20 -3.48 -3.88
C LEU A 146 -16.72 -3.32 -3.51
N ILE A 147 -16.39 -3.02 -2.25
CA ILE A 147 -15.01 -2.88 -1.78
C ILE A 147 -14.26 -4.22 -1.94
N CYS A 148 -14.86 -5.34 -1.51
CA CYS A 148 -14.30 -6.68 -1.70
C CYS A 148 -13.99 -6.97 -3.18
N LYS A 149 -14.92 -6.61 -4.08
CA LYS A 149 -14.76 -6.77 -5.53
C LYS A 149 -13.61 -5.92 -6.06
N LEU A 150 -13.50 -4.67 -5.65
CA LEU A 150 -12.45 -3.75 -6.11
C LEU A 150 -11.07 -4.19 -5.63
N GLN A 151 -10.92 -4.58 -4.36
CA GLN A 151 -9.65 -5.11 -3.82
C GLN A 151 -9.24 -6.38 -4.55
N SER A 152 -10.17 -7.32 -4.73
CA SER A 152 -9.90 -8.57 -5.45
C SER A 152 -9.50 -8.33 -6.91
N ALA A 153 -10.16 -7.39 -7.59
CA ALA A 153 -9.84 -7.05 -8.98
C ALA A 153 -8.43 -6.45 -9.08
N LYS A 154 -8.09 -5.50 -8.21
CA LYS A 154 -6.75 -4.89 -8.14
C LYS A 154 -5.66 -5.91 -7.87
N TRP A 155 -5.89 -6.81 -6.90
CA TRP A 155 -4.94 -7.87 -6.62
C TRP A 155 -4.73 -8.78 -7.83
N LYS A 156 -5.80 -9.17 -8.53
CA LYS A 156 -5.69 -10.02 -9.73
C LYS A 156 -4.97 -9.34 -10.89
N THR A 157 -5.07 -8.02 -11.03
CA THR A 157 -4.43 -7.25 -12.09
C THR A 157 -3.07 -6.66 -11.70
N ARG A 158 -2.49 -7.08 -10.57
CA ARG A 158 -1.19 -6.59 -10.03
C ARG A 158 -0.01 -6.65 -11.02
N TYR A 159 -0.08 -7.53 -12.03
CA TYR A 159 0.97 -7.69 -13.04
C TYR A 159 1.29 -6.41 -13.82
N TRP A 160 0.34 -5.49 -13.98
CA TRP A 160 0.57 -4.23 -14.69
C TRP A 160 1.62 -3.35 -13.99
N TYR A 161 1.63 -3.35 -12.66
CA TYR A 161 2.61 -2.59 -11.86
C TYR A 161 4.01 -3.23 -11.83
N ALA A 162 4.11 -4.53 -12.12
CA ALA A 162 5.40 -5.22 -12.23
C ALA A 162 6.06 -5.02 -13.61
N ALA A 163 5.27 -4.79 -14.66
CA ALA A 163 5.76 -4.65 -16.04
C ALA A 163 6.38 -3.27 -16.32
N GLU A 164 5.93 -2.21 -15.65
CA GLU A 164 6.47 -0.85 -15.80
C GLU A 164 7.92 -0.70 -15.28
N ARG A 165 8.46 -1.70 -14.58
CA ARG A 165 9.84 -1.73 -14.07
C ARG A 165 10.87 -2.36 -15.02
N ARG A 166 10.47 -2.80 -16.21
CA ARG A 166 11.37 -3.42 -17.22
C ARG A 166 11.55 -2.59 -18.50
N ALA A 167 10.97 -1.39 -18.58
CA ALA A 167 11.15 -0.47 -19.70
C ALA A 167 12.19 0.62 -19.35
#